data_AF-A0A0M9AKK2-F1
#
_entry.id   AF-A0A0M9AKK2-F1
#
_cell.length_a   1.000
_cell.length_b   1.000
_cell.length_c   1.000
_cell.angle_alpha   90.00
_cell.angle_beta   90.00
_cell.angle_gamma   90.00
#
_symmetry.space_group_name_H-M   'P 1'
#
loop_
_entity.id
_entity.type
_entity.pdbx_description
1 polymer ?
#
loop_
_entity_poly.entity_id
_entity_poly.type
_entity_poly.pdbx_seq_one_letter_code
_entity_poly.pdbx_strand_id
1 'polypeptide(L)' 'MSADSTEPGASAELPETDDAGEQLDAVIEAHEATDWSEVPGVTVAEAAAWTSRLVEARDELEAKR' A
#
# COMPACT_ATOMS: atom_id res chain seq x y z
N MET A 1 15.03 26.58 30.41
CA MET A 1 13.71 26.10 29.94
C MET A 1 13.53 26.62 28.52
N SER A 2 13.44 25.70 27.57
CA SER A 2 12.65 25.76 26.32
C SER A 2 13.13 24.57 25.51
N ALA A 3 12.47 23.43 25.70
CA ALA A 3 12.56 22.33 24.74
C ALA A 3 11.70 22.77 23.55
N ASP A 4 12.35 23.05 22.43
CA ASP A 4 11.69 23.23 21.15
C ASP A 4 11.23 21.84 20.72
N SER A 5 9.91 21.60 20.80
CA SER A 5 9.28 20.37 20.37
C SER A 5 9.40 20.28 18.86
N THR A 6 10.48 19.65 18.39
CA THR A 6 10.52 19.09 17.05
C THR A 6 9.58 17.88 17.05
N GLU A 7 8.33 18.10 16.65
CA GLU A 7 7.53 17.01 16.08
C GLU A 7 8.17 16.69 14.72
N PRO A 8 8.80 15.52 14.52
CA PRO A 8 8.98 15.04 13.18
C PRO A 8 7.59 14.63 12.71
N GLY A 9 6.87 15.59 12.14
CA GLY A 9 5.85 15.27 11.16
C GLY A 9 6.58 14.47 10.09
N ALA A 10 6.46 13.15 10.17
CA ALA A 10 6.70 12.26 9.05
C ALA A 10 5.71 12.70 7.97
N SER A 11 6.11 13.76 7.25
CA SER A 11 5.65 14.00 5.91
C SER A 11 6.16 12.78 5.18
N ALA A 12 5.35 11.72 5.17
CA ALA A 12 5.45 10.71 4.14
C ALA A 12 5.27 11.51 2.85
N GLU A 13 6.38 11.93 2.27
CA GLU A 13 6.42 12.51 0.94
C GLU A 13 5.72 11.45 0.08
N LEU A 14 4.48 11.76 -0.31
CA LEU A 14 3.72 10.85 -1.16
C LEU A 14 4.59 10.69 -2.41
N PRO A 15 4.92 9.45 -2.79
CA PRO A 15 5.83 9.23 -3.89
C PRO A 15 5.35 9.97 -5.13
N GLU A 16 6.29 10.60 -5.85
CA GLU A 16 5.99 11.16 -7.16
C GLU A 16 5.34 10.07 -8.03
N THR A 17 4.31 10.44 -8.77
CA THR A 17 3.41 9.49 -9.46
C THR A 17 4.11 8.60 -10.50
N ASP A 18 5.35 8.93 -10.87
CA ASP A 18 6.20 8.11 -11.76
C ASP A 18 6.51 6.74 -11.12
N ASP A 19 6.69 6.73 -9.80
CA ASP A 19 7.08 5.57 -8.97
C ASP A 19 5.87 4.82 -8.38
N ALA A 20 4.66 5.38 -8.52
CA ALA A 20 3.44 4.85 -7.93
C ALA A 20 3.04 3.47 -8.48
N GLY A 21 3.42 3.16 -9.74
CA GLY A 21 3.17 1.86 -10.35
C GLY A 21 4.05 0.77 -9.76
N GLU A 22 5.35 1.02 -9.69
CA GLU A 22 6.33 0.10 -9.11
C GLU A 22 6.04 -0.18 -7.63
N GLN A 23 5.63 0.85 -6.88
CA GLN A 23 5.20 0.67 -5.48
C GLN A 23 3.91 -0.14 -5.36
N LEU A 24 2.96 0.04 -6.27
CA LEU A 24 1.72 -0.74 -6.24
C LEU A 24 1.96 -2.20 -6.59
N ASP A 25 2.83 -2.51 -7.56
CA ASP A 25 3.26 -3.88 -7.85
C ASP A 25 3.96 -4.51 -6.63
N ALA A 26 4.82 -3.77 -5.93
CA ALA A 26 5.46 -4.26 -4.72
C ALA A 26 4.46 -4.57 -3.59
N VAL A 27 3.40 -3.76 -3.45
CA VAL A 27 2.32 -4.01 -2.48
C VAL A 27 1.51 -5.24 -2.87
N ILE A 28 1.21 -5.42 -4.15
CA ILE A 28 0.51 -6.61 -4.65
C ILE A 28 1.34 -7.86 -4.37
N GLU A 29 2.63 -7.87 -4.69
CA GLU A 29 3.52 -9.02 -4.46
C GLU A 29 3.62 -9.37 -2.98
N ALA A 30 3.82 -8.37 -2.11
CA ALA A 30 3.86 -8.58 -0.66
C ALA A 30 2.53 -9.11 -0.11
N HIS A 31 1.40 -8.64 -0.65
CA HIS A 31 0.08 -9.10 -0.27
C HIS A 31 -0.16 -10.55 -0.70
N GLU A 32 0.25 -10.95 -1.90
CA GLU A 32 0.15 -12.34 -2.38
C GLU A 32 1.05 -13.30 -1.62
N ALA A 33 2.23 -12.83 -1.18
CA ALA A 33 3.15 -13.62 -0.36
C ALA A 33 2.70 -13.80 1.10
N THR A 34 1.73 -13.00 1.56
CA THR A 34 1.22 -13.06 2.93
C THR A 34 0.25 -14.23 3.11
N ASP A 35 0.50 -15.08 4.11
CA ASP A 35 -0.47 -16.12 4.49
C ASP A 35 -1.60 -15.51 5.34
N TRP A 36 -2.68 -15.13 4.66
CA TRP A 36 -3.83 -14.48 5.31
C TRP A 36 -4.61 -15.41 6.24
N SER A 37 -4.35 -16.71 6.23
CA SER A 37 -4.99 -17.64 7.18
C SER A 37 -4.40 -17.51 8.59
N GLU A 38 -3.15 -17.03 8.69
CA GLU A 38 -2.46 -16.78 9.95
C GLU A 38 -2.77 -15.39 10.54
N VAL A 39 -3.45 -14.52 9.79
CA VAL A 39 -3.79 -13.15 10.24
C VAL A 39 -5.13 -13.16 10.99
N PRO A 40 -5.13 -12.92 12.32
CA PRO A 40 -6.35 -12.93 13.10
C PRO A 40 -7.26 -11.76 12.73
N GLY A 41 -8.55 -12.05 12.52
CA GLY A 41 -9.57 -11.04 12.23
C GLY A 41 -9.67 -10.63 10.76
N VAL A 42 -8.82 -11.17 9.88
CA VAL A 42 -8.93 -11.03 8.42
C VAL A 42 -9.33 -12.38 7.84
N THR A 43 -10.30 -12.39 6.93
CA THR A 43 -10.66 -13.62 6.22
C THR A 43 -9.90 -13.72 4.90
N VAL A 44 -9.61 -14.94 4.44
CA VAL A 44 -9.02 -15.17 3.12
C VAL A 44 -9.86 -14.54 2.00
N ALA A 45 -11.20 -14.54 2.15
CA ALA A 45 -12.10 -13.89 1.20
C ALA A 45 -11.94 -12.36 1.17
N GLU A 46 -11.72 -11.75 2.33
CA GLU A 46 -11.48 -10.31 2.44
C GLU A 46 -10.12 -9.92 1.85
N ALA A 47 -9.07 -10.70 2.14
CA ALA A 47 -7.77 -10.53 1.51
C ALA A 47 -7.85 -10.66 -0.02
N ALA A 48 -8.57 -11.66 -0.54
CA ALA A 48 -8.77 -11.80 -1.99
C ALA A 48 -9.51 -10.59 -2.60
N ALA A 49 -10.45 -9.98 -1.85
CA ALA A 49 -11.12 -8.76 -2.28
C ALA A 49 -10.16 -7.56 -2.30
N TRP A 50 -9.17 -7.48 -1.39
CA TRP A 50 -8.11 -6.46 -1.45
C TRP A 50 -7.19 -6.67 -2.66
N THR A 51 -6.77 -7.89 -2.96
CA THR A 51 -5.98 -8.19 -4.16
C THR A 51 -6.70 -7.72 -5.43
N SER A 52 -8.01 -7.99 -5.54
CA SER A 52 -8.80 -7.53 -6.68
C SER A 52 -8.81 -6.01 -6.82
N ARG A 53 -8.93 -5.28 -5.71
CA ARG A 53 -8.89 -3.80 -5.72
C ARG A 53 -7.50 -3.24 -6.03
N LEU A 54 -6.44 -3.89 -5.55
CA LEU A 54 -5.06 -3.47 -5.83
C LEU A 54 -4.73 -3.64 -7.32
N VAL A 55 -5.14 -4.76 -7.92
CA VAL A 55 -4.97 -5.01 -9.36
C VAL A 55 -5.77 -3.99 -10.19
N GLU A 56 -7.02 -3.72 -9.83
CA GLU A 56 -7.83 -2.69 -10.49
C GLU A 56 -7.17 -1.31 -10.41
N ALA A 57 -6.63 -0.93 -9.25
CA ALA A 57 -5.91 0.32 -9.08
C ALA A 57 -4.64 0.40 -9.95
N ARG A 58 -3.96 -0.74 -10.18
CA ARG A 58 -2.80 -0.80 -11.07
C ARG A 58 -3.21 -0.59 -12.52
N ASP A 59 -4.24 -1.32 -12.97
CA ASP A 59 -4.76 -1.18 -14.34
C ASP A 59 -5.23 0.26 -14.60
N GLU A 60 -5.86 0.91 -13.62
CA GLU A 60 -6.22 2.31 -13.71
C GLU A 60 -5.03 3.26 -13.80
N LEU A 61 -3.94 2.98 -13.06
CA LEU A 61 -2.74 3.80 -13.08
C LEU A 61 -2.02 3.66 -14.44
N GLU A 62 -1.92 2.44 -14.96
CA GLU A 62 -1.36 2.18 -16.29
C GLU A 62 -2.19 2.82 -17.40
N ALA A 63 -3.52 2.82 -17.28
CA ALA A 63 -4.41 3.48 -18.26
C ALA A 63 -4.28 5.01 -18.27
N LYS A 64 -3.77 5.62 -17.19
CA LYS A 64 -3.58 7.07 -17.04
C LYS A 64 -2.18 7.54 -17.47
N ARG A 65 -1.26 6.62 -17.74
CA ARG A 65 0.11 6.87 -18.20
C ARG A 65 0.15 7.05 -19.73
#